data_AF-A0ABD4L4R2-F1
#
_entry.id   AF-A0ABD4L4R2-F1
#
_cell.length_a   1.000
_cell.length_b   1.000
_cell.length_c   1.000
_cell.angle_alpha   90.00
_cell.angle_beta   90.00
_cell.angle_gamma   90.00
#
_symmetry.space_group_name_H-M   'P 1'
#
loop_
_entity.id
_entity.type
_entity.pdbx_description
1 polymer ?
#
loop_
_entity_poly.entity_id
_entity_poly.type
_entity_poly.pdbx_seq_one_letter_code
_entity_poly.pdbx_strand_id
1 'polypeptide(L)'
;MPIVVGLSVLLGFQLLGELLARGLAMPVPGPVIGMALLLGGLLVLGRVPEGLRRTGEGLLRHLTLLFVPAGVGMMVHFELIRADLWPLLITLVASTAITLAVTAKVMSRLSRRDEEGR
;
A
#
# COMPACT_ATOMS: atom_id res chain seq x y z
N MET A 1 14.71 23.02 -7.36
CA MET A 1 13.58 22.66 -6.47
C MET A 1 12.83 21.38 -6.90
N PRO A 2 13.49 20.29 -7.31
CA PRO A 2 12.79 19.10 -7.82
C PRO A 2 12.02 18.33 -6.73
N ILE A 3 12.50 18.36 -5.48
CA ILE A 3 11.89 17.63 -4.36
C ILE A 3 10.55 18.22 -3.96
N VAL A 4 10.47 19.56 -3.87
CA VAL A 4 9.24 20.28 -3.51
C VAL A 4 8.15 19.98 -4.52
N VAL A 5 8.46 20.04 -5.82
CA VAL A 5 7.52 19.70 -6.88
C VAL A 5 7.07 18.24 -6.78
N GLY A 6 8.01 17.31 -6.59
CA GLY A 6 7.67 15.89 -6.40
C GLY A 6 6.76 15.65 -5.21
N LEU A 7 7.03 16.30 -4.07
CA LEU A 7 6.22 16.18 -2.86
C LEU A 7 4.83 16.80 -3.04
N SER A 8 4.72 17.97 -3.67
CA SER A 8 3.44 18.62 -3.98
C SER A 8 2.58 17.75 -4.89
N VAL A 9 3.19 17.06 -5.87
CA VAL A 9 2.47 16.11 -6.73
C VAL A 9 1.97 14.93 -5.90
N LEU A 10 2.82 14.29 -5.09
CA LEU A 10 2.41 13.17 -4.24
C LEU A 10 1.27 13.56 -3.28
N LEU A 11 1.41 14.68 -2.58
CA LEU A 11 0.40 15.18 -1.66
C LEU A 11 -0.88 15.64 -2.37
N GLY A 12 -0.76 16.21 -3.58
CA GLY A 12 -1.90 16.60 -4.40
C GLY A 12 -2.75 15.40 -4.81
N PHE A 13 -2.12 14.32 -5.29
CA PHE A 13 -2.82 13.08 -5.61
C PHE A 13 -3.39 12.38 -4.37
N GLN A 14 -2.65 12.38 -3.26
CA GLN A 14 -3.13 11.89 -1.96
C GLN A 14 -4.39 12.64 -1.50
N LEU A 15 -4.40 13.98 -1.60
CA LEU A 15 -5.53 14.82 -1.23
C LEU A 15 -6.72 14.58 -2.16
N LEU A 16 -6.50 14.50 -3.47
CA LEU A 16 -7.55 14.18 -4.43
C LEU A 16 -8.17 12.81 -4.15
N GLY A 17 -7.36 11.79 -3.86
CA GLY A 17 -7.84 10.47 -3.47
C GLY A 17 -8.68 10.50 -2.20
N GLU A 18 -8.27 11.27 -1.19
CA GLU A 18 -9.03 11.46 0.05
C GLU A 18 -10.36 12.19 -0.18
N LEU A 19 -10.35 13.25 -0.99
CA LEU A 19 -11.57 13.99 -1.35
C LEU A 19 -12.56 13.09 -2.09
N LEU A 20 -12.10 12.25 -3.00
CA LEU A 20 -12.94 11.28 -3.70
C LEU A 20 -13.44 10.19 -2.76
N ALA A 21 -12.58 9.62 -1.92
CA ALA A 21 -12.97 8.58 -0.96
C ALA A 21 -14.10 9.07 -0.05
N ARG A 22 -13.94 10.27 0.53
CA ARG A 22 -14.95 10.87 1.41
C ARG A 22 -16.17 11.38 0.67
N GLY A 23 -15.98 12.05 -0.47
CA GLY A 23 -17.07 12.64 -1.25
C GLY A 23 -17.99 11.60 -1.88
N LEU A 24 -17.45 10.44 -2.26
CA LEU A 24 -18.21 9.32 -2.86
C LEU A 24 -18.50 8.19 -1.85
N ALA A 25 -18.15 8.37 -0.57
CA ALA A 25 -18.29 7.38 0.49
C ALA A 25 -17.75 5.98 0.09
N MET A 26 -16.59 5.95 -0.57
CA MET A 26 -16.00 4.70 -1.02
C MET A 26 -15.44 3.88 0.15
N PRO A 27 -15.54 2.54 0.11
CA PRO A 27 -14.97 1.65 1.14
C PRO A 27 -13.44 1.53 1.04
N VAL A 28 -12.82 2.21 0.08
CA VAL A 28 -11.37 2.17 -0.18
C VAL A 28 -10.71 3.41 0.43
N PRO A 29 -9.59 3.27 1.16
CA PRO A 29 -8.87 4.42 1.71
C PRO A 29 -8.42 5.40 0.62
N GLY A 30 -8.54 6.71 0.91
CA GLY A 30 -8.08 7.78 0.03
C GLY A 30 -6.66 7.64 -0.51
N PRO A 31 -5.65 7.23 0.28
CA PRO A 31 -4.30 7.00 -0.23
C PRO A 31 -4.20 6.00 -1.39
N VAL A 32 -5.02 4.94 -1.37
CA VAL A 32 -5.02 3.91 -2.41
C VAL A 32 -5.61 4.46 -3.70
N ILE A 33 -6.68 5.26 -3.59
CA ILE A 33 -7.27 5.96 -4.73
C ILE A 33 -6.27 6.98 -5.30
N GLY A 34 -5.61 7.76 -4.45
CA GLY A 34 -4.57 8.71 -4.85
C GLY A 34 -3.42 8.03 -5.60
N MET A 35 -2.99 6.84 -5.14
CA MET A 35 -1.98 6.02 -5.83
C MET A 35 -2.46 5.57 -7.22
N ALA A 36 -3.70 5.10 -7.35
CA ALA A 36 -4.27 4.69 -8.63
C ALA A 36 -4.37 5.87 -9.62
N LEU A 37 -4.79 7.05 -9.13
CA LEU A 37 -4.84 8.27 -9.93
C LEU A 37 -3.46 8.74 -10.38
N LEU A 38 -2.47 8.70 -9.48
CA LEU A 38 -1.09 9.03 -9.81
C LEU A 38 -0.55 8.08 -10.88
N LEU A 39 -0.78 6.77 -10.72
CA LEU A 39 -0.39 5.77 -11.72
C LEU A 39 -1.05 6.05 -13.07
N GLY A 40 -2.37 6.30 -13.10
CA GLY A 40 -3.08 6.67 -14.32
C GLY A 40 -2.50 7.91 -14.99
N GLY A 41 -2.18 8.95 -14.22
CA GLY A 41 -1.53 10.16 -14.72
C GLY A 41 -0.13 9.89 -15.29
N LEU A 42 0.66 9.02 -14.63
CA LEU A 42 1.99 8.64 -15.12
C LEU A 42 1.93 7.78 -16.38
N LEU A 43 0.93 6.90 -16.51
CA LEU A 43 0.71 6.10 -17.72
C LEU A 43 0.36 7.00 -18.91
N VAL A 44 -0.52 7.99 -18.72
CA VAL A 44 -0.84 8.98 -19.77
C VAL A 44 0.38 9.83 -20.12
N LEU A 45 1.20 10.18 -19.13
CA LEU A 45 2.43 10.96 -19.36
C LEU A 45 3.55 10.14 -20.02
N GLY A 46 3.51 8.80 -19.91
CA GLY A 46 4.49 7.87 -20.47
C GLY A 46 5.88 7.92 -19.81
N ARG A 47 6.07 8.71 -18.75
CA ARG A 47 7.35 8.86 -18.03
C ARG A 47 7.14 9.31 -16.59
N VAL A 48 8.12 9.01 -15.74
CA VAL A 48 8.15 9.50 -14.35
C VAL A 48 9.06 10.73 -14.26
N PRO A 49 8.56 11.90 -13.84
CA PRO A 49 9.39 13.08 -13.61
C PRO A 49 10.50 12.79 -12.58
N GLU A 50 11.71 13.25 -12.84
CA GLU A 50 12.88 12.97 -12.00
C GLU A 50 12.72 13.46 -10.55
N GLY A 51 12.07 14.62 -10.37
CA GLY A 51 11.75 15.13 -9.03
C GLY A 51 10.79 14.21 -8.26
N LEU A 52 9.77 13.68 -8.95
CA LEU A 52 8.83 12.73 -8.35
C LEU A 52 9.51 11.41 -7.97
N ARG A 53 10.37 10.88 -8.86
CA ARG A 53 11.17 9.68 -8.57
C ARG A 53 12.05 9.86 -7.34
N ARG A 54 12.85 10.93 -7.30
CA ARG A 54 13.76 11.20 -6.17
C ARG A 54 13.00 11.40 -4.85
N THR A 55 11.88 12.11 -4.88
CA THR A 55 11.06 12.28 -3.67
C THR A 55 10.47 10.96 -3.22
N GLY A 56 9.90 10.16 -4.13
CA GLY A 56 9.36 8.83 -3.82
C GLY A 56 10.41 7.89 -3.22
N GLU A 57 11.56 7.74 -3.88
CA GLU A 57 12.67 6.92 -3.39
C GLU A 57 13.20 7.42 -2.03
N GLY A 58 13.26 8.75 -1.84
CA GLY A 58 13.63 9.36 -0.57
C GLY A 58 12.68 8.99 0.57
N LEU A 59 11.36 9.03 0.33
CA LEU A 59 10.35 8.62 1.31
C LEU A 59 10.41 7.11 1.58
N LEU A 60 10.55 6.29 0.53
CA LEU A 60 10.65 4.83 0.65
C LEU A 60 11.88 4.39 1.45
N ARG A 61 13.01 5.10 1.31
CA ARG A 61 14.21 4.82 2.12
C ARG A 61 13.98 5.05 3.62
N HIS A 62 13.09 5.97 3.97
CA HIS A 62 12.79 6.35 5.35
C HIS A 62 11.40 5.86 5.79
N LEU A 63 10.82 4.89 5.07
CA LEU A 63 9.45 4.42 5.28
C LEU A 63 9.26 3.87 6.71
N THR A 64 10.28 3.23 7.28
CA THR A 64 10.26 2.78 8.67
C THR A 64 9.99 3.92 9.66
N LEU A 65 10.57 5.12 9.44
CA LEU A 65 10.31 6.30 10.26
C LEU A 65 8.85 6.76 10.14
N LEU A 66 8.26 6.65 8.94
CA LEU A 66 6.86 6.99 8.69
C LEU A 66 5.88 6.04 9.36
N PHE A 67 6.30 4.81 9.69
CA PHE A 67 5.48 3.85 10.44
C PHE A 67 5.59 3.98 11.96
N VAL A 68 6.60 4.69 12.49
CA VAL A 68 6.75 4.90 13.94
C VAL A 68 5.51 5.52 14.57
N PRO A 69 4.89 6.60 14.02
CA PRO A 69 3.68 7.18 14.61
C PRO A 69 2.51 6.20 14.70
N ALA A 70 2.32 5.37 13.68
CA ALA A 70 1.29 4.33 13.69
C ALA A 70 1.56 3.29 14.79
N GLY A 71 2.83 2.87 14.94
CA GLY A 71 3.26 1.96 16.00
C GLY A 71 3.05 2.52 17.41
N VAL A 72 3.43 3.78 17.64
CA VAL A 72 3.23 4.46 18.94
C VAL A 72 1.74 4.63 19.22
N GLY A 73 0.92 4.93 18.21
CA GLY A 73 -0.53 4.96 18.35
C GLY A 73 -1.13 3.64 18.85
N MET A 74 -0.61 2.49 18.37
CA MET A 74 -1.05 1.18 18.85
C MET A 74 -0.70 0.93 20.33
N MET A 75 0.37 1.53 20.85
CA MET A 75 0.77 1.35 22.26
C MET A 75 -0.25 1.93 23.25
N VAL A 76 -1.14 2.84 22.81
CA VAL A 76 -2.28 3.30 23.63
C VAL A 76 -3.21 2.14 23.99
N HIS A 77 -3.28 1.10 23.16
CA HIS A 77 -4.10 -0.10 23.38
C HIS A 77 -3.25 -1.32 23.78
N PHE A 78 -2.07 -1.10 24.36
CA PHE A 78 -1.13 -2.17 24.67
C PHE A 78 -1.70 -3.25 25.59
N GLU A 79 -2.49 -2.89 26.61
CA GLU A 79 -3.12 -3.88 27.52
C GLU A 79 -4.10 -4.81 26.78
N LEU A 80 -4.86 -4.27 25.82
CA LEU A 80 -5.77 -5.07 24.99
C LEU A 80 -4.98 -6.02 24.09
N ILE A 81 -3.93 -5.51 23.44
CA ILE A 81 -3.03 -6.32 22.61
C ILE A 81 -2.41 -7.43 23.46
N ARG A 82 -1.97 -7.11 24.69
CA ARG A 82 -1.36 -8.04 25.63
C ARG A 82 -2.30 -9.19 26.03
N ALA A 83 -3.56 -8.87 26.31
CA ALA A 83 -4.57 -9.87 26.67
C ALA A 83 -4.82 -10.86 25.52
N ASP A 84 -4.84 -10.36 24.28
CA ASP A 84 -5.18 -11.15 23.09
C ASP A 84 -3.96 -11.52 22.21
N LEU A 85 -2.74 -11.52 22.77
CA LEU A 85 -1.52 -11.78 22.00
C LEU A 85 -1.56 -13.12 21.26
N TRP A 86 -2.05 -14.18 21.92
CA TRP A 86 -2.10 -15.52 21.36
C TRP A 86 -3.10 -15.64 20.20
N PRO A 87 -4.38 -15.26 20.38
CA PRO A 87 -5.32 -15.18 19.27
C PRO A 87 -4.80 -14.34 18.10
N LEU A 88 -4.16 -13.20 18.37
CA LEU A 88 -3.62 -12.31 17.35
C LEU A 88 -2.48 -12.96 16.56
N LEU A 89 -1.50 -13.56 17.24
CA LEU A 89 -0.36 -14.25 16.61
C LEU A 89 -0.80 -15.43 15.76
N ILE A 90 -1.68 -16.29 16.30
CA ILE A 90 -2.18 -17.46 15.58
C ILE A 90 -2.93 -17.01 14.33
N THR A 91 -3.84 -16.05 14.46
CA THR A 91 -4.64 -15.54 13.33
C THR A 91 -3.75 -14.90 12.27
N LEU A 92 -2.75 -14.10 12.66
CA LEU A 92 -1.81 -13.46 11.75
C LEU A 92 -0.99 -14.49 10.95
N VAL A 93 -0.37 -15.44 11.64
CA VAL A 93 0.49 -16.45 11.01
C VAL A 93 -0.34 -17.41 10.15
N ALA A 94 -1.45 -17.91 10.67
CA ALA A 94 -2.32 -18.84 9.95
C ALA A 94 -2.93 -18.18 8.71
N SER A 95 -3.50 -16.98 8.83
CA SER A 95 -4.08 -16.27 7.67
C SER A 95 -3.03 -16.01 6.60
N THR A 96 -1.84 -15.51 6.97
CA THR A 96 -0.74 -15.26 6.02
C THR A 96 -0.30 -16.54 5.32
N ALA A 97 -0.09 -17.64 6.07
CA ALA A 97 0.31 -18.92 5.51
C ALA A 97 -0.74 -19.50 4.56
N ILE A 98 -2.01 -19.46 4.96
CA ILE A 98 -3.14 -19.91 4.13
C ILE A 98 -3.23 -19.08 2.84
N THR A 99 -3.19 -17.75 2.94
CA THR A 99 -3.24 -16.86 1.77
C THR A 99 -2.09 -17.17 0.82
N LEU A 100 -0.85 -17.29 1.31
CA LEU A 100 0.31 -17.62 0.47
C LEU A 100 0.16 -19.00 -0.19
N ALA A 101 -0.28 -20.02 0.55
CA ALA A 101 -0.48 -21.37 0.01
C ALA A 101 -1.56 -21.40 -1.08
N VAL A 102 -2.67 -20.69 -0.87
CA VAL A 102 -3.76 -20.59 -1.84
C VAL A 102 -3.28 -19.83 -3.08
N THR A 103 -2.64 -18.68 -2.92
CA THR A 103 -2.10 -17.90 -4.05
C THR A 103 -1.08 -18.71 -4.86
N ALA A 104 -0.15 -19.41 -4.20
CA ALA A 104 0.82 -20.28 -4.87
C ALA A 104 0.14 -21.44 -5.63
N LYS A 105 -0.87 -22.07 -5.03
CA LYS A 105 -1.64 -23.15 -5.68
C LYS A 105 -2.43 -22.64 -6.89
N VAL A 106 -3.04 -21.47 -6.80
CA VAL A 106 -3.79 -20.85 -7.91
C VAL A 106 -2.83 -20.47 -9.04
N MET A 107 -1.70 -19.80 -8.75
CA MET A 107 -0.71 -19.47 -9.77
C MET A 107 -0.11 -20.70 -10.44
N SER A 108 0.28 -21.72 -9.68
CA SER A 108 0.82 -22.96 -10.26
C SER A 108 -0.19 -23.69 -11.16
N ARG A 109 -1.48 -23.66 -10.82
CA ARG A 109 -2.55 -24.23 -11.67
C ARG A 109 -2.79 -23.44 -12.94
N LEU A 110 -2.72 -22.11 -12.89
CA LEU A 110 -2.84 -21.25 -14.06
C LEU A 110 -1.61 -21.40 -14.98
N SER A 111 -0.41 -21.39 -14.41
CA SER A 111 0.85 -21.56 -15.16
C SER A 111 0.93 -22.93 -15.84
N ARG A 112 0.50 -24.01 -15.17
CA ARG A 112 0.55 -25.36 -15.75
C ARG A 112 -0.47 -25.57 -16.88
N ARG A 113 -1.60 -24.86 -16.84
CA ARG A 113 -2.60 -24.86 -17.93
C ARG A 113 -2.08 -24.19 -19.20
N ASP A 114 -1.16 -23.23 -19.06
CA ASP A 114 -0.51 -22.54 -20.18
C ASP A 114 0.53 -23.43 -20.88
N GLU A 115 1.05 -24.44 -20.19
CA GLU A 115 2.00 -25.44 -20.73
C GLU A 115 1.31 -26.64 -21.39
N GLU A 116 0.15 -27.09 -20.88
CA GLU A 116 -0.64 -28.20 -21.46
C GLU A 116 -1.50 -27.75 -22.67
N GLY A 117 -1.63 -26.44 -22.91
CA GLY A 117 -2.38 -25.84 -24.03
C GLY A 117 -1.54 -25.42 -25.24
N ARG A 118 -0.24 -25.74 -25.26
CA ARG A 118 0.68 -25.60 -26.39
C ARG A 118 1.13 -26.97 -26.89
#